data_AF-A0A1Y2RED2-F1
#
_entry.id   AF-A0A1Y2RED2-F1
#
_cell.length_a   1.000
_cell.length_b   1.000
_cell.length_c   1.000
_cell.angle_alpha   90.00
_cell.angle_beta   90.00
_cell.angle_gamma   90.00
#
_symmetry.space_group_name_H-M   'P 1'
#
loop_
_entity.id
_entity.type
_entity.pdbx_description
1 polymer ?
#
loop_
_entity_poly.entity_id
_entity_poly.type
_entity_poly.pdbx_seq_one_letter_code
_entity_poly.pdbx_strand_id
1 'polypeptide(L)' 'MCQHEIKNCPRCNKAFECKPGNITQCQCFGIIMTAEQKAYIELRYNECLCRNCLTQLQNEVELSKEKFIYR' A
#
# COMPACT_ATOMS: atom_id res chain seq x y z
N MET A 1 6.57 -23.11 6.33
CA MET A 1 6.97 -22.76 4.94
C MET A 1 6.71 -21.28 4.76
N CYS A 2 7.76 -20.48 4.53
CA CYS A 2 7.59 -19.06 4.25
C CYS A 2 6.96 -18.92 2.85
N GLN A 3 5.70 -18.49 2.76
CA GLN A 3 5.10 -18.18 1.46
C GLN A 3 5.71 -16.86 0.97
N HIS A 4 6.56 -16.96 -0.04
CA HIS A 4 7.06 -15.84 -0.82
C HIS A 4 6.47 -15.96 -2.22
N GLU A 5 5.77 -14.92 -2.64
CA GLU A 5 5.15 -14.86 -3.96
C GLU A 5 5.62 -13.59 -4.68
N ILE A 6 6.01 -13.74 -5.94
CA ILE A 6 6.22 -12.58 -6.81
C ILE A 6 4.87 -12.24 -7.40
N LYS A 7 4.35 -11.06 -7.05
CA LYS A 7 3.08 -10.51 -7.54
C LYS A 7 3.33 -9.27 -8.37
N ASN A 8 2.44 -9.00 -9.31
CA ASN A 8 2.45 -7.73 -10.04
C ASN A 8 1.55 -6.73 -9.31
N CYS A 9 2.06 -5.53 -9.05
CA CYS A 9 1.27 -4.50 -8.41
C CYS A 9 0.17 -4.01 -9.36
N PRO A 10 -1.12 -4.12 -9.02
CA PRO A 10 -2.22 -3.71 -9.91
C PRO A 10 -2.22 -2.20 -10.22
N ARG A 11 -1.50 -1.39 -9.44
CA ARG A 11 -1.38 0.07 -9.65
C ARG A 11 -0.31 0.45 -10.68
N CYS A 12 0.88 -0.16 -10.62
CA CYS A 12 2.03 0.23 -11.44
C CYS A 12 2.55 -0.88 -12.36
N ASN A 13 1.93 -2.06 -12.32
CA ASN A 13 2.32 -3.27 -13.04
C ASN A 13 3.77 -3.74 -12.82
N LYS A 14 4.44 -3.26 -11.77
CA LYS A 14 5.78 -3.75 -11.39
C LYS A 14 5.65 -5.02 -10.56
N ALA A 15 6.49 -6.00 -10.87
CA ALA A 15 6.69 -7.17 -10.04
C ALA A 15 7.29 -6.75 -8.69
N PHE A 16 6.77 -7.31 -7.61
CA PHE A 16 7.26 -7.12 -6.26
C PHE A 16 7.12 -8.41 -5.46
N GLU A 17 7.93 -8.51 -4.41
CA GLU A 17 7.89 -9.65 -3.51
C GLU A 17 6.85 -9.43 -2.40
N CYS A 18 5.87 -10.32 -2.33
CA CYS A 18 4.90 -10.39 -1.25
C CYS A 18 5.25 -11.59 -0.36
N LYS A 19 5.39 -11.35 0.94
CA LYS A 19 5.75 -12.37 1.95
C LYS A 19 4.68 -12.41 3.04
N PRO A 20 3.44 -12.84 2.76
CA PRO A 20 2.40 -12.89 3.79
C PRO A 20 2.78 -13.84 4.94
N GLY A 21 3.51 -14.92 4.64
CA GLY A 21 4.03 -15.85 5.65
C GLY A 21 5.22 -15.30 6.47
N ASN A 22 5.79 -14.16 6.10
CA ASN A 22 6.82 -13.46 6.86
C ASN A 22 6.61 -11.95 6.72
N ILE A 23 5.60 -11.43 7.42
CA ILE A 23 5.13 -10.07 7.25
C ILE A 23 6.23 -9.03 7.49
N THR A 24 7.20 -9.29 8.38
CA THR A 24 8.32 -8.37 8.67
C THR A 24 9.28 -8.19 7.49
N GLN A 25 9.26 -9.12 6.53
CA GLN A 25 10.02 -9.04 5.28
C GLN A 25 9.14 -8.68 4.07
N CYS A 26 7.84 -8.43 4.27
CA CYS A 26 6.95 -8.05 3.18
C CYS A 26 7.14 -6.56 2.83
N GLN A 27 6.93 -6.21 1.55
CA GLN A 27 7.03 -4.84 1.06
C GLN A 27 6.07 -3.87 1.79
N CYS A 28 4.93 -4.37 2.27
CA CYS A 28 3.96 -3.58 3.04
C CYS A 28 4.36 -3.33 4.51
N PHE A 29 5.40 -3.99 5.01
CA PHE A 29 5.79 -3.90 6.42
C PHE A 29 6.26 -2.50 6.82
N GLY A 30 5.89 -2.04 8.01
CA GLY A 30 6.31 -0.74 8.53
C GLY A 30 5.70 0.46 7.80
N ILE A 31 4.73 0.26 6.91
CA ILE A 31 3.94 1.36 6.32
C ILE A 31 2.76 1.64 7.25
N ILE A 32 2.75 2.81 7.87
CA ILE A 32 1.71 3.21 8.81
C ILE A 32 0.66 4.05 8.07
N MET A 33 -0.50 3.45 7.81
CA MET A 33 -1.63 4.14 7.18
C MET A 33 -2.76 4.35 8.17
N THR A 34 -3.45 5.49 8.06
CA THR A 34 -4.67 5.78 8.82
C THR A 34 -5.82 4.86 8.39
N ALA A 35 -6.88 4.77 9.20
CA ALA A 35 -8.06 3.99 8.86
C ALA A 35 -8.69 4.43 7.52
N GLU A 36 -8.73 5.73 7.26
CA GLU A 36 -9.23 6.29 6.00
C GLU A 36 -8.36 5.88 4.80
N GLN A 37 -7.03 5.92 4.94
CA GLN A 37 -6.10 5.49 3.89
C GLN A 37 -6.25 3.99 3.59
N LYS A 38 -6.41 3.17 4.63
CA LYS A 38 -6.66 1.72 4.45
C LYS A 38 -7.98 1.46 3.74
N ALA A 39 -9.07 2.09 4.19
CA ALA A 39 -10.37 1.97 3.53
C ALA A 39 -10.32 2.44 2.07
N TYR A 40 -9.60 3.54 1.79
CA TYR A 40 -9.39 4.03 0.42
C TYR A 40 -8.70 3.00 -0.49
N ILE A 41 -7.73 2.27 0.05
CA ILE A 41 -7.00 1.21 -0.65
C ILE A 41 -7.91 -0.01 -0.84
N GLU A 42 -8.55 -0.49 0.21
CA GLU A 42 -9.44 -1.66 0.17
C GLU A 42 -10.60 -1.48 -0.82
N LEU A 43 -11.12 -0.26 -0.96
CA LEU A 43 -12.17 0.06 -1.94
C LEU A 43 -11.70 0.01 -3.40
N ARG A 44 -10.39 0.16 -3.66
CA ARG A 44 -9.83 0.27 -5.03
C ARG A 44 -9.02 -0.94 -5.46
N TYR A 45 -8.39 -1.61 -4.51
CA TYR A 45 -7.43 -2.67 -4.76
C TYR A 45 -7.75 -3.85 -3.85
N ASN A 46 -8.10 -4.98 -4.46
CA ASN A 46 -8.34 -6.25 -3.76
C ASN A 46 -7.08 -7.11 -3.63
N GLU A 47 -5.94 -6.64 -4.16
CA GLU A 47 -4.66 -7.35 -4.16
C GLU A 47 -3.57 -6.50 -3.51
N CYS A 48 -2.47 -7.16 -3.12
CA CYS A 48 -1.34 -6.49 -2.51
C CYS A 48 -0.70 -5.46 -3.46
N LEU A 49 -0.35 -4.31 -2.91
CA LEU A 49 0.37 -3.25 -3.61
C LEU A 49 1.86 -3.27 -3.23
N CYS A 50 2.72 -2.86 -4.16
CA CYS A 50 4.14 -2.70 -3.86
C CYS A 50 4.40 -1.50 -2.93
N ARG A 51 5.55 -1.52 -2.25
CA ARG A 51 5.94 -0.47 -1.28
C ARG A 51 5.86 0.94 -1.86
N ASN A 52 6.38 1.13 -3.06
CA ASN A 52 6.37 2.43 -3.74
C ASN A 52 4.95 2.97 -3.92
N CYS A 53 4.02 2.11 -4.34
CA CYS A 53 2.63 2.51 -4.53
C CYS A 53 1.93 2.81 -3.20
N LEU A 54 2.20 2.03 -2.16
CA LEU A 54 1.66 2.27 -0.82
C LEU A 54 2.16 3.62 -0.25
N THR A 55 3.46 3.90 -0.34
CA THR A 55 4.02 5.19 0.11
C THR A 55 3.48 6.37 -0.71
N GLN A 56 3.29 6.22 -2.03
CA GLN A 56 2.66 7.27 -2.83
C GLN A 56 1.21 7.53 -2.41
N LEU A 57 0.41 6.48 -2.16
CA LEU A 57 -0.97 6.63 -1.69
C LEU A 57 -1.03 7.29 -0.31
N GLN A 58 -0.08 6.98 0.57
CA GLN A 58 0.04 7.62 1.87
C GLN A 58 0.18 9.14 1.72
N ASN A 59 1.11 9.58 0.85
CA ASN A 59 1.37 11.00 0.58
C ASN A 59 0.21 11.70 -0.14
N GLU A 60 -0.43 11.02 -1.11
CA GLU A 60 -1.56 11.59 -1.86
C GLU A 60 -2.76 11.88 -0.95
N VAL A 61 -3.08 10.97 -0.01
CA VAL A 61 -4.18 11.17 0.93
C VAL A 61 -3.84 12.28 1.94
N GLU A 62 -2.59 12.39 2.39
CA GLU A 62 -2.15 13.47 3.28
C GLU A 62 -2.31 14.86 2.62
N LEU A 63 -1.83 15.01 1.38
CA LEU A 63 -1.99 16.23 0.60
C LEU A 63 -3.46 16.59 0.33
N SER A 64 -4.33 15.58 0.17
CA SER A 64 -5.76 15.81 -0.02
C SER A 64 -6.43 16.37 1.24
N LYS A 65 -5.95 16.01 2.43
CA LYS A 65 -6.43 16.56 3.71
C LYS A 65 -5.99 18.00 3.91
N GLU A 66 -4.72 18.31 3.66
CA GLU A 66 -4.22 19.69 3.77
C GLU A 66 -5.01 20.66 2.87
N LYS A 67 -5.33 20.24 1.63
CA LYS A 67 -6.13 21.06 0.71
C LYS A 67 -7.57 21.32 1.17
N PHE A 68 -8.12 20.47 2.04
CA PHE A 68 -9.47 20.65 2.59
C PHE A 68 -9.49 21.50 3.86
N ILE A 69 -8.38 21.56 4.61
CA ILE A 69 -8.29 22.35 5.86
C ILE A 69 -8.13 23.86 5.57
N TYR A 70 -7.53 24.23 4.43
CA TYR A 70 -7.32 25.63 4.05
C TYR A 70 -8.40 26.21 3.11
N ARG A 71 -9.62 25.66 3.13
CA ARG A 71 -10.72 26.13 2.27
C ARG A 71 -11.85 26.73 3.08
#